data_AF-A0A7C7P4G9-F1
#
_entry.id   AF-A0A7C7P4G9-F1
#
_cell.length_a   1.000
_cell.length_b   1.000
_cell.length_c   1.000
_cell.angle_alpha   90.00
_cell.angle_beta   90.00
_cell.angle_gamma   90.00
#
_symmetry.space_group_name_H-M   'P 1'
#
loop_
_entity.id
_entity.type
_entity.pdbx_description
1 polymer ?
#
loop_
_entity_poly.entity_id
_entity_poly.type
_entity_poly.pdbx_seq_one_letter_code
_entity_poly.pdbx_strand_id
1 'polypeptide(L)'
;MDYKKYFFHYSDSISELLKNVDTNLINDSVNLIANTKKNKNKIYIVGNGGSSSIASHVSVDFAKVAKVNCSTFNNANLITCFANDYKYENWVVEAIKAYS
;
A
#
# COMPACT_ATOMS: atom_id res chain seq x y z
N MET A 1 -4.77 33.56 3.85
CA MET A 1 -5.27 32.28 3.31
C MET A 1 -6.69 32.10 3.80
N ASP A 2 -7.66 31.88 2.92
CA ASP A 2 -9.06 31.63 3.33
C ASP A 2 -9.25 30.13 3.57
N TYR A 3 -9.18 29.72 4.84
CA TYR A 3 -9.28 28.32 5.23
C TYR A 3 -10.68 27.73 5.03
N LYS A 4 -11.73 28.56 5.06
CA LYS A 4 -13.10 28.09 4.82
C LYS A 4 -13.25 27.69 3.36
N LYS A 5 -12.80 28.56 2.44
CA LYS A 5 -12.78 28.25 1.01
C LYS A 5 -11.91 27.03 0.69
N TYR A 6 -10.73 26.92 1.30
CA TYR A 6 -9.85 25.77 1.13
C TYR A 6 -10.53 24.46 1.58
N PHE A 7 -11.17 24.45 2.76
CA PHE A 7 -11.83 23.26 3.28
C PHE A 7 -12.96 22.77 2.37
N PHE A 8 -13.81 23.67 1.87
CA PHE A 8 -14.88 23.30 0.94
C PHE A 8 -14.33 22.74 -0.36
N HIS A 9 -13.33 23.40 -0.95
CA HIS A 9 -12.68 22.91 -2.17
C HIS A 9 -12.05 21.52 -1.97
N TYR A 10 -11.35 21.30 -0.85
CA TYR A 10 -10.77 19.99 -0.53
C TYR A 10 -11.85 18.91 -0.35
N SER A 11 -12.95 19.24 0.34
CA SER A 11 -14.07 18.32 0.57
C SER A 11 -14.78 17.96 -0.74
N ASP A 12 -15.00 18.93 -1.61
CA ASP A 12 -15.61 18.72 -2.94
C ASP A 12 -14.72 17.82 -3.80
N SER A 13 -13.40 18.05 -3.79
CA SER A 13 -12.43 17.22 -4.51
C SER A 13 -12.46 15.76 -4.03
N ILE A 14 -12.51 15.51 -2.72
CA ILE A 14 -12.66 14.13 -2.20
C ILE A 14 -14.00 13.53 -2.63
N SER A 15 -15.10 14.29 -2.52
CA SER A 15 -16.44 13.83 -2.87
C SER A 15 -16.53 13.42 -4.34
N GLU A 16 -15.93 14.21 -5.23
CA GLU A 16 -15.88 13.92 -6.66
C GLU A 16 -15.06 12.65 -6.95
N LEU A 17 -13.89 12.50 -6.32
CA LEU A 17 -13.08 11.29 -6.46
C LEU A 17 -13.84 10.03 -5.98
N LEU A 18 -14.56 10.12 -4.87
CA LEU A 18 -15.34 9.00 -4.33
C LEU A 18 -16.51 8.61 -5.25
N LYS A 19 -17.14 9.57 -5.92
CA LYS A 19 -18.25 9.30 -6.86
C LYS A 19 -17.78 8.65 -8.16
N ASN A 20 -16.56 8.97 -8.57
CA ASN A 20 -16.01 8.54 -9.86
C ASN A 20 -15.09 7.32 -9.74
N VAL A 21 -14.92 6.74 -8.54
CA VAL A 21 -14.12 5.55 -8.37
C VAL A 21 -14.76 4.37 -9.12
N ASP A 22 -13.97 3.68 -9.94
CA ASP A 22 -14.43 2.46 -10.61
C ASP A 22 -14.55 1.34 -9.56
N THR A 23 -15.79 0.98 -9.24
CA THR A 23 -16.09 -0.03 -8.23
C THR A 23 -15.72 -1.43 -8.69
N ASN A 24 -15.51 -1.66 -9.99
CA ASN A 24 -15.03 -2.96 -10.48
C ASN A 24 -13.60 -3.23 -10.01
N LEU A 25 -12.73 -2.20 -9.96
CA LEU A 25 -11.37 -2.33 -9.45
C LEU A 25 -11.35 -2.74 -7.97
N ILE A 26 -12.34 -2.32 -7.19
CA ILE A 26 -12.50 -2.74 -5.79
C ILE A 26 -12.81 -4.24 -5.74
N ASN A 27 -13.79 -4.70 -6.52
CA ASN A 27 -14.15 -6.11 -6.59
C ASN A 27 -12.97 -6.98 -7.04
N ASP A 28 -12.27 -6.56 -8.08
CA ASP A 28 -11.10 -7.27 -8.61
C ASP A 28 -9.98 -7.36 -7.58
N SER A 29 -9.72 -6.27 -6.85
CA SER A 29 -8.72 -6.23 -5.78
C SER A 29 -9.08 -7.18 -4.64
N VAL A 30 -10.35 -7.19 -4.19
CA VAL A 30 -10.83 -8.08 -3.13
C VAL A 30 -10.74 -9.55 -3.57
N ASN A 31 -11.15 -9.85 -4.81
CA ASN A 31 -11.08 -11.21 -5.36
C ASN A 31 -9.63 -11.70 -5.47
N LEU A 32 -8.71 -10.86 -5.92
CA LEU A 32 -7.28 -11.18 -5.98
C LEU A 32 -6.70 -11.50 -4.59
N ILE A 33 -7.02 -10.69 -3.58
CA ILE A 33 -6.58 -10.90 -2.20
C ILE A 33 -7.17 -12.19 -1.63
N ALA A 34 -8.46 -12.44 -1.84
CA ALA A 34 -9.15 -13.64 -1.37
C ALA A 34 -8.57 -14.91 -2.00
N ASN A 35 -8.31 -14.90 -3.30
CA ASN A 35 -7.69 -16.02 -4.00
C ASN A 35 -6.25 -16.26 -3.54
N THR A 36 -5.45 -15.20 -3.36
CA THR A 36 -4.09 -15.30 -2.83
C THR A 36 -4.09 -15.94 -1.43
N LYS A 37 -5.00 -15.51 -0.55
CA LYS A 37 -5.19 -16.11 0.78
C LYS A 37 -5.59 -17.59 0.69
N LYS A 38 -6.56 -17.93 -0.16
CA LYS A 38 -7.03 -19.32 -0.35
C LYS A 38 -5.88 -20.24 -0.77
N ASN A 39 -4.99 -19.74 -1.63
CA ASN A 39 -3.81 -20.45 -2.11
C ASN A 39 -2.65 -20.46 -1.11
N LYS A 40 -2.83 -19.91 0.10
CA LYS A 40 -1.81 -19.78 1.16
C LYS A 40 -0.57 -18.99 0.71
N ASN A 41 -0.72 -18.14 -0.29
CA ASN A 41 0.34 -17.26 -0.78
C ASN A 41 0.45 -16.01 0.11
N LYS A 42 1.56 -15.29 -0.04
CA LYS A 42 1.87 -14.07 0.71
C LYS A 42 1.65 -12.83 -0.16
N ILE A 43 1.12 -11.77 0.45
CA ILE A 43 0.96 -10.46 -0.16
C ILE A 43 2.04 -9.53 0.38
N TYR A 44 2.65 -8.76 -0.52
CA TYR A 44 3.56 -7.66 -0.16
C TYR A 44 2.94 -6.33 -0.59
N ILE A 45 2.86 -5.38 0.34
CA ILE A 45 2.41 -4.01 0.04
C ILE A 45 3.58 -3.07 0.28
N VAL A 46 3.87 -2.22 -0.71
CA VAL A 46 5.00 -1.29 -0.70
C VAL A 46 4.51 0.11 -1.06
N GLY A 47 5.20 1.12 -0.55
CA GLY A 47 4.88 2.52 -0.81
C GLY A 47 5.97 3.45 -0.32
N ASN A 48 5.98 4.68 -0.82
CA ASN A 48 6.95 5.72 -0.47
C ASN A 48 6.28 6.82 0.37
N GLY A 49 7.02 7.45 1.28
CA GLY A 49 6.51 8.54 2.11
C GLY A 49 5.25 8.14 2.89
N GLY A 50 4.19 8.96 2.81
CA GLY A 50 2.91 8.66 3.46
C GLY A 50 2.27 7.32 3.02
N SER A 51 2.48 6.92 1.77
CA SER A 51 2.01 5.62 1.28
C SER A 51 2.75 4.44 1.92
N SER A 52 3.98 4.64 2.38
CA SER A 52 4.70 3.63 3.18
C SER A 52 3.96 3.38 4.50
N SER A 53 3.52 4.45 5.17
CA SER A 53 2.73 4.34 6.41
C SER A 53 1.40 3.62 6.17
N ILE A 54 0.71 3.92 5.07
CA ILE A 54 -0.53 3.22 4.68
C ILE A 54 -0.25 1.74 4.41
N ALA A 55 0.81 1.40 3.66
CA ALA A 55 1.19 0.02 3.38
C ALA A 55 1.43 -0.78 4.66
N SER A 56 2.17 -0.21 5.63
CA SER A 56 2.38 -0.82 6.95
C SER A 56 1.08 -1.01 7.71
N HIS A 57 0.20 0.00 7.74
CA HIS A 57 -1.08 -0.08 8.45
C HIS A 57 -1.98 -1.18 7.85
N VAL A 58 -2.18 -1.15 6.53
CA VAL A 58 -2.99 -2.14 5.82
C VAL A 58 -2.43 -3.54 6.00
N SER A 59 -1.11 -3.72 5.97
CA SER A 59 -0.49 -5.03 6.21
C SER A 59 -0.80 -5.57 7.61
N VAL A 60 -0.86 -4.72 8.63
CA VAL A 60 -1.22 -5.11 9.99
C VAL A 60 -2.71 -5.47 10.08
N ASP A 61 -3.58 -4.69 9.45
CA ASP A 61 -5.02 -4.99 9.39
C ASP A 61 -5.28 -6.32 8.66
N PHE A 62 -4.55 -6.56 7.57
CA PHE A 62 -4.62 -7.81 6.81
C PHE A 62 -4.22 -9.00 7.67
N ALA A 63 -3.12 -8.91 8.41
CA ALA A 63 -2.67 -9.97 9.29
C ALA A 63 -3.63 -10.21 10.46
N LYS A 64 -4.05 -9.14 11.15
CA LYS A 64 -4.80 -9.20 12.41
C LYS A 64 -6.30 -9.42 12.21
N VAL A 65 -6.91 -8.68 11.29
CA VAL A 65 -8.36 -8.64 11.09
C VAL A 65 -8.77 -9.61 9.99
N ALA A 66 -8.17 -9.46 8.80
CA ALA A 66 -8.56 -10.26 7.63
C ALA A 66 -7.94 -11.67 7.61
N LYS A 67 -6.96 -11.95 8.49
CA LYS A 67 -6.16 -13.20 8.50
C LYS A 67 -5.56 -13.53 7.13
N VAL A 68 -5.06 -12.51 6.45
CA VAL A 68 -4.34 -12.58 5.18
C VAL A 68 -2.84 -12.53 5.50
N ASN A 69 -2.05 -13.45 4.94
CA ASN A 69 -0.60 -13.42 5.08
C ASN A 69 -0.03 -12.23 4.29
N CYS A 70 0.27 -11.13 4.98
CA CYS A 70 0.71 -9.88 4.39
C CYS A 70 1.96 -9.34 5.10
N SER A 71 2.87 -8.73 4.35
CA SER A 71 4.04 -8.03 4.91
C SER A 71 4.41 -6.81 4.08
N THR A 72 5.33 -6.01 4.60
CA THR A 72 5.95 -4.88 3.90
C THR A 72 7.46 -4.98 3.97
N PHE A 73 8.16 -4.11 3.23
CA PHE A 73 9.60 -3.93 3.32
C PHE A 73 9.98 -2.60 3.98
N ASN A 74 9.12 -2.07 4.85
CA ASN A 74 9.24 -0.74 5.43
C ASN A 74 10.24 -0.65 6.60
N ASN A 75 11.28 -1.48 6.60
CA ASN A 75 12.36 -1.33 7.56
C ASN A 75 13.36 -0.30 7.03
N ALA A 76 13.64 0.74 7.83
CA ALA A 76 14.59 1.77 7.48
C ALA A 76 15.96 1.20 7.08
N ASN A 77 16.47 0.19 7.79
CA ASN A 77 17.78 -0.39 7.48
C ASN A 77 17.80 -1.11 6.12
N LEU A 78 16.72 -1.82 5.77
CA LEU A 78 16.57 -2.55 4.52
C LEU A 78 16.48 -1.55 3.37
N ILE A 79 15.62 -0.54 3.49
CA ILE A 79 15.45 0.49 2.45
C ILE A 79 16.77 1.22 2.21
N THR A 80 17.44 1.70 3.26
CA THR A 80 18.67 2.49 3.07
C THR A 80 19.83 1.65 2.56
N CYS A 81 20.01 0.42 3.04
CA CYS A 81 21.04 -0.49 2.52
C CYS A 81 20.79 -0.83 1.05
N PHE A 82 19.58 -1.25 0.70
CA PHE A 82 19.31 -1.71 -0.66
C PHE A 82 19.25 -0.54 -1.65
N ALA A 83 18.74 0.62 -1.24
CA ALA A 83 18.79 1.82 -2.08
C ALA A 83 20.22 2.34 -2.28
N ASN A 84 21.09 2.22 -1.27
CA ASN A 84 22.50 2.60 -1.39
C ASN A 84 23.24 1.69 -2.37
N ASP A 85 23.07 0.38 -2.21
CA ASP A 85 23.86 -0.62 -2.95
C ASP A 85 23.32 -0.86 -4.37
N TYR A 86 21.99 -0.78 -4.54
CA TYR A 86 21.31 -1.13 -5.79
C TYR A 86 20.58 0.03 -6.46
N LYS A 87 20.71 1.25 -5.93
CA LYS A 87 19.95 2.46 -6.30
C LYS A 87 18.50 2.43 -5.82
N TYR A 88 17.95 3.62 -5.59
CA TYR A 88 16.62 3.79 -5.02
C TYR A 88 15.52 3.13 -5.87
N GLU A 89 15.59 3.20 -7.18
CA GLU A 89 14.60 2.58 -8.07
C GLU A 89 14.49 1.05 -7.92
N ASN A 90 15.53 0.38 -7.39
CA ASN A 90 15.60 -1.08 -7.31
C ASN A 90 15.42 -1.64 -5.90
N TRP A 91 15.32 -0.82 -4.85
CA TRP A 91 15.32 -1.32 -3.47
C TRP A 91 14.21 -2.36 -3.21
N VAL A 92 13.03 -2.18 -3.83
CA VAL A 92 11.91 -3.13 -3.72
C VAL A 92 12.20 -4.43 -4.47
N VAL A 93 12.79 -4.34 -5.67
CA VAL A 93 13.12 -5.52 -6.49
C VAL A 93 14.10 -6.42 -5.74
N GLU A 94 15.12 -5.83 -5.13
CA GLU A 94 16.11 -6.56 -4.35
C GLU A 94 15.53 -7.09 -3.03
N ALA A 95 14.61 -6.34 -2.39
CA ALA A 95 13.88 -6.82 -1.22
C ALA A 95 13.03 -8.07 -1.52
N ILE A 96 12.35 -8.09 -2.66
CA ILE A 96 11.61 -9.29 -3.10
C ILE A 96 12.58 -10.45 -3.30
N LYS A 97 13.66 -10.28 -4.09
CA LYS A 97 14.64 -11.35 -4.34
C LYS A 97 15.25 -11.95 -3.06
N ALA A 98 15.47 -11.13 -2.03
CA ALA A 98 16.09 -11.58 -0.79
C ALA A 98 15.12 -12.25 0.20
N TYR A 99 13.82 -11.93 0.15
CA TYR A 99 12.87 -12.27 1.22
C TYR A 99 11.57 -12.97 0.76
N SER A 100 11.41 -13.27 -0.54
CA SER A 100 10.29 -14.05 -1.09
C SER A 100 10.78 -15.30 -1.80
#